data_AF-A0A2D6XTP7-F1
#
_entry.id   AF-A0A2D6XTP7-F1
#
_cell.length_a   1.000
_cell.length_b   1.000
_cell.length_c   1.000
_cell.angle_alpha   90.00
_cell.angle_beta   90.00
_cell.angle_gamma   90.00
#
_symmetry.space_group_name_H-M   'P 1'
#
loop_
_entity.id
_entity.type
_entity.pdbx_description
1 polymer ?
#
loop_
_entity_poly.entity_id
_entity_poly.type
_entity_poly.pdbx_seq_one_letter_code
_entity_poly.pdbx_strand_id
1 'polypeptide(L)'
;MVKKNISLYLIILLYQNIFCSKRSIIKISINTFGIKFLLMYICIAGKNKCAIHALKFLFSNKNKELKILALPNHNDKGTDDWQPSFRKFAIDNKIRIAKIEELYSIKELFFFSLEYLKIIKVKEFKTNNLFNFHFSLLPKYRGCHTNFLQIYNGEKYSGVTIHKIDSGIDTGDIIDQKKFKIKINDTAQENYLKLMNLAIVMFKKNLHNILNSKYKLKKQVLNSGCYYSRDSVNYKKMLKITLKKSSIKIHNKIRSLIFPAYQLPKVNGMEVQKSVYKNNKIYLIENNNKKYKY
;
A
#
# COMPACT_ATOMS: atom_id res chain seq x y z
N MET A 1 -10.63 33.40 -55.15
CA MET A 1 -11.74 32.87 -54.32
C MET A 1 -11.64 31.36 -54.26
N VAL A 2 -11.30 30.77 -53.11
CA VAL A 2 -11.80 29.50 -52.54
C VAL A 2 -11.03 29.32 -51.22
N LYS A 3 -11.64 29.60 -50.07
CA LYS A 3 -11.19 29.05 -48.78
C LYS A 3 -12.31 28.17 -48.26
N LYS A 4 -12.09 26.86 -48.35
CA LYS A 4 -12.95 25.81 -47.82
C LYS A 4 -13.07 25.99 -46.30
N ASN A 5 -14.22 26.46 -45.84
CA ASN A 5 -14.68 26.28 -44.46
C ASN A 5 -14.95 24.79 -44.26
N ILE A 6 -13.91 24.04 -43.89
CA ILE A 6 -14.10 22.71 -43.30
C ILE A 6 -14.56 22.97 -41.87
N SER A 7 -15.86 22.79 -41.65
CA SER A 7 -16.51 22.92 -40.35
C SER A 7 -15.73 22.16 -39.28
N LEU A 8 -15.41 22.82 -38.17
CA LEU A 8 -14.80 22.25 -36.97
C LEU A 8 -15.55 20.97 -36.49
N TYR A 9 -16.83 20.86 -36.85
CA TYR A 9 -17.68 19.71 -36.61
C TYR A 9 -17.24 18.44 -37.36
N LEU A 10 -16.69 18.58 -38.57
CA LEU A 10 -16.19 17.44 -39.36
C LEU A 10 -14.90 16.87 -38.75
N ILE A 11 -14.05 17.71 -38.16
CA ILE A 11 -12.85 17.27 -37.44
C ILE A 11 -13.26 16.52 -36.17
N ILE A 12 -14.24 17.03 -35.41
CA ILE A 12 -14.75 16.35 -34.21
C ILE A 12 -15.34 14.96 -34.55
N LEU A 13 -16.09 14.84 -35.64
CA LEU A 13 -16.67 13.57 -36.10
C LEU A 13 -15.62 12.58 -36.66
N LEU A 14 -14.59 13.07 -37.36
CA LEU A 14 -13.47 12.24 -37.83
C LEU A 14 -12.65 11.68 -36.66
N TYR A 15 -12.47 12.45 -35.57
CA TYR A 15 -11.74 11.99 -34.39
C TYR A 15 -12.56 11.07 -33.46
N GLN A 16 -13.89 11.22 -33.40
CA GLN A 16 -14.75 10.29 -32.66
C GLN A 16 -14.78 8.89 -33.30
N ASN A 17 -14.69 8.80 -34.64
CA ASN A 17 -14.72 7.53 -35.35
C ASN A 17 -13.36 6.78 -35.40
N ILE A 18 -12.23 7.46 -35.18
CA ILE A 18 -10.89 6.81 -35.22
C ILE A 18 -10.54 6.09 -33.90
N PHE A 19 -11.19 6.42 -32.78
CA PHE A 19 -10.94 5.78 -31.47
C PHE A 19 -11.99 4.75 -31.09
N CYS A 20 -12.36 3.89 -32.03
CA CYS A 20 -13.12 2.66 -31.76
C CYS A 20 -12.20 1.43 -31.75
N SER A 21 -11.00 1.51 -31.16
CA SER A 21 -10.35 0.34 -30.54
C SER A 21 -9.18 0.77 -29.64
N LYS A 22 -9.14 0.20 -28.42
CA LYS A 22 -8.06 0.25 -27.42
C LYS A 22 -7.90 1.55 -26.60
N ARG A 23 -8.52 1.51 -25.41
CA ARG A 23 -8.09 2.07 -24.10
C ARG A 23 -6.83 2.97 -24.13
N SER A 24 -7.01 4.27 -24.35
CA SER A 24 -6.04 5.31 -24.01
C SER A 24 -6.70 6.34 -23.09
N ILE A 25 -6.00 6.69 -22.01
CA ILE A 25 -6.41 7.69 -21.03
C ILE A 25 -5.98 9.03 -21.60
N ILE A 26 -6.84 9.67 -22.39
CA ILE A 26 -6.54 10.97 -22.99
C ILE A 26 -7.48 12.02 -22.37
N LYS A 27 -6.92 12.94 -21.59
CA LYS A 27 -7.56 14.22 -21.27
C LYS A 27 -7.07 15.24 -22.30
N ILE A 28 -7.92 15.55 -23.28
CA ILE A 28 -7.65 16.62 -24.26
C ILE A 28 -8.22 17.92 -23.68
N SER A 29 -7.37 18.91 -23.44
CA SER A 29 -7.79 20.29 -23.20
C SER A 29 -7.61 21.07 -24.51
N ILE A 30 -8.71 21.46 -25.14
CA ILE A 30 -8.69 22.25 -26.37
C ILE A 30 -8.65 23.73 -25.96
N ASN A 31 -7.51 24.39 -26.12
CA ASN A 31 -7.44 25.85 -26.15
C ASN A 31 -7.08 26.30 -27.58
N THR A 32 -7.50 27.51 -27.94
CA THR A 32 -7.44 28.16 -29.26
C THR A 32 -6.05 28.27 -29.91
N PHE A 33 -5.00 27.68 -29.32
CA PHE A 33 -3.61 27.75 -29.80
C PHE A 33 -2.88 26.40 -29.93
N GLY A 34 -3.58 25.27 -29.93
CA GLY A 34 -3.01 23.96 -30.26
C GLY A 34 -3.23 22.87 -29.21
N ILE A 35 -3.15 21.61 -29.64
CA ILE A 35 -3.34 20.42 -28.80
C ILE A 35 -2.11 20.26 -27.91
N LYS A 36 -2.20 20.63 -26.63
CA LYS A 36 -1.15 20.37 -25.64
C LYS A 36 -1.41 19.03 -24.98
N PHE A 37 -0.65 18.00 -25.36
CA PHE A 37 -0.61 16.74 -24.62
C PHE A 37 0.03 17.00 -23.25
N LEU A 38 -0.76 16.96 -22.17
CA LEU A 38 -0.19 17.03 -20.83
C LEU A 38 0.43 15.68 -20.47
N LEU A 39 1.74 15.69 -20.26
CA LEU A 39 2.48 14.56 -19.69
C LEU A 39 1.97 14.25 -18.28
N MET A 40 1.44 13.04 -18.09
CA MET A 40 0.95 12.57 -16.80
C MET A 40 2.08 11.93 -15.99
N TYR A 41 2.24 12.36 -14.75
CA TYR A 41 3.24 11.83 -13.83
C TYR A 41 2.59 10.86 -12.86
N ILE A 42 3.24 9.71 -12.66
CA ILE A 42 2.88 8.77 -11.59
C ILE A 42 4.09 8.60 -10.69
N CYS A 43 3.94 8.95 -9.41
CA CYS A 43 4.95 8.69 -8.40
C CYS A 43 4.53 7.54 -7.50
N ILE A 44 5.38 6.52 -7.41
CA ILE A 44 5.28 5.48 -6.37
C ILE A 44 6.22 5.85 -5.22
N ALA A 45 5.64 6.15 -4.07
CA ALA A 45 6.35 6.47 -2.84
C ALA A 45 6.25 5.30 -1.86
N GLY A 46 7.37 4.80 -1.34
CA GLY A 46 7.29 3.62 -0.48
C GLY A 46 8.56 2.80 -0.32
N LYS A 47 8.36 1.51 -0.07
CA LYS A 47 9.41 0.49 0.07
C LYS A 47 8.89 -0.91 -0.26
N ASN A 48 9.78 -1.90 -0.17
CA ASN A 48 9.48 -3.33 -0.19
C ASN A 48 8.87 -3.83 -1.50
N LYS A 49 8.50 -5.13 -1.52
CA LYS A 49 7.93 -5.81 -2.70
C LYS A 49 6.69 -5.11 -3.24
N CYS A 50 5.88 -4.48 -2.40
CA CYS A 50 4.67 -3.79 -2.85
C CYS A 50 5.03 -2.61 -3.77
N ALA A 51 5.87 -1.67 -3.35
CA ALA A 51 6.28 -0.54 -4.19
C ALA A 51 6.97 -1.01 -5.49
N ILE A 52 7.84 -2.03 -5.41
CA ILE A 52 8.51 -2.62 -6.59
C ILE A 52 7.50 -3.21 -7.58
N HIS A 53 6.53 -3.99 -7.10
CA HIS A 53 5.52 -4.62 -7.96
C HIS A 53 4.58 -3.59 -8.58
N ALA A 54 4.29 -2.48 -7.90
CA ALA A 54 3.55 -1.37 -8.46
C ALA A 54 4.32 -0.74 -9.64
N LEU A 55 5.62 -0.46 -9.47
CA LEU A 55 6.46 0.03 -10.57
C LEU A 55 6.51 -0.96 -11.73
N LYS A 56 6.80 -2.24 -11.47
CA LYS A 56 6.81 -3.29 -12.52
C LYS A 56 5.51 -3.32 -13.31
N PHE A 57 4.37 -3.19 -12.63
CA PHE A 57 3.07 -3.13 -13.30
C PHE A 57 2.92 -1.91 -14.19
N LEU A 58 3.36 -0.72 -13.75
CA LEU A 58 3.32 0.49 -14.57
C LEU A 58 4.16 0.35 -15.85
N PHE A 59 5.37 -0.21 -15.75
CA PHE A 59 6.24 -0.44 -16.91
C PHE A 59 5.68 -1.48 -17.89
N SER A 60 5.05 -2.55 -17.38
CA SER A 60 4.44 -3.58 -18.25
C SER A 60 3.30 -3.04 -19.12
N ASN A 61 2.66 -1.93 -18.71
CA ASN A 61 1.54 -1.34 -19.43
C ASN A 61 1.93 -0.32 -20.53
N LYS A 62 3.23 -0.22 -20.89
CA LYS A 62 3.81 0.52 -22.05
C LYS A 62 3.02 1.75 -22.55
N ASN A 63 2.60 2.64 -21.66
CA ASN A 63 2.00 3.90 -22.08
C ASN A 63 3.11 4.96 -22.22
N LYS A 64 3.43 5.34 -23.46
CA LYS A 64 4.50 6.29 -23.80
C LYS A 64 4.31 7.68 -23.19
N GLU A 65 3.10 8.00 -22.74
CA GLU A 65 2.72 9.31 -22.18
C GLU A 65 2.88 9.38 -20.65
N LEU A 66 3.19 8.26 -19.98
CA LEU A 66 3.37 8.20 -18.53
C LEU A 66 4.83 8.44 -18.13
N LYS A 67 5.07 9.48 -17.33
CA LYS A 67 6.35 9.68 -16.64
C LYS A 67 6.29 9.04 -15.25
N ILE A 68 7.03 7.95 -15.07
CA ILE A 68 7.06 7.19 -13.82
C ILE A 68 8.22 7.69 -12.95
N LEU A 69 7.91 8.01 -11.70
CA LEU A 69 8.85 8.44 -10.68
C LEU A 69 8.84 7.46 -9.50
N ALA A 70 9.99 7.24 -8.89
CA ALA A 70 10.13 6.52 -7.64
C ALA A 70 10.45 7.50 -6.50
N LEU A 71 9.84 7.32 -5.33
CA LEU A 71 10.20 8.03 -4.11
C LEU A 71 10.45 7.01 -2.97
N PRO A 72 11.66 6.44 -2.89
CA PRO A 72 11.99 5.50 -1.83
C PRO A 72 11.98 6.15 -0.45
N ASN A 73 11.67 5.35 0.56
CA ASN A 73 11.80 5.77 1.94
C ASN A 73 13.25 6.19 2.27
N HIS A 74 13.38 7.15 3.19
CA HIS A 74 14.68 7.71 3.60
C HIS A 74 15.64 6.67 4.23
N ASN A 75 15.09 5.62 4.82
CA ASN A 75 15.84 4.53 5.44
C ASN A 75 16.14 3.39 4.47
N ASP A 76 15.64 3.42 3.24
CA ASP A 76 16.05 2.48 2.20
C ASP A 76 17.41 2.91 1.65
N LYS A 77 18.46 2.14 2.00
CA LYS A 77 19.86 2.42 1.65
C LYS A 77 20.30 1.84 0.30
N GLY A 78 19.41 1.19 -0.45
CA GLY A 78 19.78 0.57 -1.73
C GLY A 78 20.34 -0.84 -1.62
N THR A 79 20.17 -1.49 -0.46
CA THR A 79 20.61 -2.86 -0.20
C THR A 79 19.39 -3.73 0.14
N ASP A 80 19.31 -4.91 -0.44
CA ASP A 80 18.25 -5.87 -0.12
C ASP A 80 18.46 -6.43 1.29
N ASP A 81 17.37 -6.62 2.01
CA ASP A 81 17.33 -7.35 3.28
C ASP A 81 16.33 -8.53 3.17
N TRP A 82 15.57 -8.83 4.22
CA TRP A 82 14.46 -9.78 4.12
C TRP A 82 13.35 -9.33 3.14
N GLN A 83 13.33 -8.04 2.77
CA GLN A 83 12.64 -7.45 1.63
C GLN A 83 13.63 -6.82 0.64
N PRO A 84 13.32 -6.85 -0.67
CA PRO A 84 14.09 -6.12 -1.67
C PRO A 84 13.98 -4.60 -1.48
N SER A 85 15.09 -3.93 -1.74
CA SER A 85 15.21 -2.47 -1.73
C SER A 85 14.48 -1.87 -2.93
N PHE A 86 13.57 -0.94 -2.65
CA PHE A 86 12.85 -0.20 -3.68
C PHE A 86 13.76 0.83 -4.35
N ARG A 87 14.68 1.44 -3.59
CA ARG A 87 15.73 2.32 -4.12
C ARG A 87 16.63 1.57 -5.09
N LYS A 88 17.15 0.41 -4.68
CA LYS A 88 18.02 -0.43 -5.53
C LYS A 88 17.32 -0.75 -6.84
N PHE A 89 16.08 -1.24 -6.74
CA PHE A 89 15.26 -1.57 -7.91
C PHE A 89 15.09 -0.38 -8.86
N ALA A 90 14.80 0.82 -8.32
CA ALA A 90 14.66 2.03 -9.13
C ALA A 90 15.96 2.39 -9.88
N ILE A 91 17.11 2.32 -9.20
CA ILE A 91 18.43 2.61 -9.80
C ILE A 91 18.75 1.59 -10.90
N ASP A 92 18.64 0.29 -10.60
CA ASP A 92 18.95 -0.79 -11.54
C ASP A 92 18.11 -0.70 -12.83
N ASN A 93 16.87 -0.21 -12.71
CA ASN A 93 15.93 -0.08 -13.84
C ASN A 93 15.90 1.34 -14.44
N LYS A 94 16.86 2.21 -14.08
CA LYS A 94 16.96 3.59 -14.58
C LYS A 94 15.68 4.42 -14.37
N ILE A 95 14.99 4.16 -13.27
CA ILE A 95 13.76 4.87 -12.88
C ILE A 95 14.18 6.12 -12.11
N ARG A 96 13.70 7.28 -12.53
CA ARG A 96 14.03 8.55 -11.87
C ARG A 96 13.53 8.52 -10.41
N ILE A 97 14.47 8.66 -9.48
CA ILE A 97 14.20 8.89 -8.07
C ILE A 97 13.90 10.38 -7.90
N ALA A 98 12.69 10.72 -7.48
CA ALA A 98 12.28 12.10 -7.23
C ALA A 98 12.62 12.52 -5.78
N LYS A 99 12.77 13.83 -5.57
CA LYS A 99 12.66 14.46 -4.25
C LYS A 99 11.21 14.89 -4.02
N ILE A 100 10.72 14.84 -2.78
CA ILE A 100 9.32 15.16 -2.47
C ILE A 100 9.00 16.63 -2.82
N GLU A 101 9.97 17.52 -2.67
CA GLU A 101 9.86 18.95 -2.99
C GLU A 101 9.61 19.18 -4.48
N GLU A 102 10.18 18.35 -5.36
CA GLU A 102 9.94 18.43 -6.81
C GLU A 102 8.49 18.07 -7.14
N LEU A 103 7.91 17.10 -6.41
CA LEU A 103 6.57 16.57 -6.66
C LEU A 103 5.48 17.61 -6.36
N TYR A 104 5.69 18.50 -5.40
CA TYR A 104 4.76 19.58 -5.06
C TYR A 104 4.39 20.44 -6.27
N SER A 105 5.36 20.67 -7.17
CA SER A 105 5.19 21.54 -8.33
C SER A 105 4.46 20.91 -9.52
N ILE A 106 4.26 19.59 -9.52
CA ILE A 106 3.72 18.85 -10.67
C ILE A 106 2.19 18.84 -10.63
N LYS A 107 1.54 19.53 -11.57
CA LYS A 107 0.07 19.64 -11.66
C LYS A 107 -0.61 18.31 -11.99
N GLU A 108 -0.15 17.61 -13.02
CA GLU A 108 -0.70 16.32 -13.47
C GLU A 108 0.01 15.13 -12.81
N LEU A 109 0.16 15.18 -11.49
CA LEU A 109 0.76 14.10 -10.70
C LEU A 109 -0.33 13.23 -10.07
N PHE A 110 -0.14 11.92 -10.17
CA PHE A 110 -0.78 10.90 -9.33
C PHE A 110 0.26 10.34 -8.36
N PHE A 111 0.08 10.60 -7.09
CA PHE A 111 0.94 10.12 -6.02
C PHE A 111 0.33 8.90 -5.33
N PHE A 112 1.06 7.80 -5.29
CA PHE A 112 0.65 6.58 -4.61
C PHE A 112 1.65 6.24 -3.50
N SER A 113 1.19 6.31 -2.24
CA SER A 113 1.90 5.81 -1.07
C SER A 113 1.63 4.32 -0.87
N LEU A 114 2.71 3.54 -0.87
CA LEU A 114 2.75 2.11 -0.59
C LEU A 114 3.80 1.89 0.51
N GLU A 115 3.35 1.95 1.77
CA GLU A 115 4.23 1.91 2.95
C GLU A 115 5.26 3.06 3.01
N TYR A 116 4.87 4.25 2.54
CA TYR A 116 5.69 5.45 2.70
C TYR A 116 5.71 5.91 4.17
N LEU A 117 6.89 6.24 4.70
CA LEU A 117 7.09 6.45 6.14
C LEU A 117 6.94 7.91 6.59
N LYS A 118 7.02 8.86 5.66
CA LYS A 118 6.93 10.29 5.99
C LYS A 118 5.50 10.78 5.81
N ILE A 119 5.04 11.58 6.78
CA ILE A 119 3.84 12.40 6.61
C ILE A 119 4.14 13.42 5.51
N ILE A 120 3.25 13.50 4.51
CA ILE A 120 3.39 14.44 3.39
C ILE A 120 2.63 15.74 3.69
N LYS A 121 3.17 16.87 3.21
CA LYS A 121 2.51 18.17 3.34
C LYS A 121 1.50 18.36 2.21
N VAL A 122 0.27 17.87 2.41
CA VAL A 122 -0.79 17.88 1.35
C VAL A 122 -0.98 19.27 0.72
N LYS A 123 -0.94 20.34 1.52
CA LYS A 123 -1.13 21.72 1.06
C LYS A 123 -0.05 22.21 0.07
N GLU A 124 1.12 21.58 0.04
CA GLU A 124 2.20 21.95 -0.88
C GLU A 124 1.99 21.37 -2.29
N PHE A 125 1.18 20.33 -2.43
CA PHE A 125 0.92 19.73 -3.73
C PHE A 125 -0.04 20.59 -4.57
N LYS A 126 0.33 20.85 -5.82
CA LYS A 126 -0.57 21.43 -6.84
C LYS A 126 -1.65 20.45 -7.34
N THR A 127 -1.60 19.19 -6.91
CA THR A 127 -2.54 18.13 -7.28
C THR A 127 -3.28 17.63 -6.05
N ASN A 128 -4.54 17.23 -6.25
CA ASN A 128 -5.31 16.52 -5.23
C ASN A 128 -5.24 15.00 -5.41
N ASN A 129 -4.52 14.48 -6.40
CA ASN A 129 -4.41 13.06 -6.71
C ASN A 129 -3.39 12.34 -5.83
N LEU A 130 -3.64 12.39 -4.52
CA LEU A 130 -2.82 11.76 -3.47
C LEU A 130 -3.56 10.56 -2.89
N PHE A 131 -2.96 9.38 -2.97
CA PHE A 131 -3.57 8.11 -2.60
C PHE A 131 -2.64 7.28 -1.72
N ASN A 132 -3.20 6.59 -0.72
CA ASN A 132 -2.45 5.68 0.15
C ASN A 132 -3.11 4.31 0.20
N PHE A 133 -2.26 3.28 0.32
CA PHE A 133 -2.65 1.89 0.54
C PHE A 133 -2.35 1.53 1.99
N HIS A 134 -3.34 1.70 2.85
CA HIS A 134 -3.19 1.41 4.27
C HIS A 134 -3.50 -0.06 4.58
N PHE A 135 -2.69 -0.67 5.45
CA PHE A 135 -2.77 -2.08 5.80
C PHE A 135 -3.77 -2.37 6.91
N SER A 136 -4.98 -1.85 6.77
CA SER A 136 -6.12 -2.21 7.61
C SER A 136 -7.45 -2.06 6.88
N LEU A 137 -8.52 -2.48 7.54
CA LEU A 137 -9.89 -2.13 7.18
C LEU A 137 -10.28 -0.85 7.92
N LEU A 138 -9.92 0.30 7.34
CA LEU A 138 -10.26 1.62 7.88
C LEU A 138 -11.78 1.77 8.11
N PRO A 139 -12.19 2.46 9.20
CA PRO A 139 -11.38 3.32 10.08
C PRO A 139 -10.63 2.60 11.22
N LYS A 140 -10.68 1.26 11.30
CA LYS A 140 -9.93 0.51 12.32
C LYS A 140 -8.44 0.49 12.03
N TYR A 141 -7.63 0.49 13.09
CA TYR A 141 -6.17 0.36 13.03
C TYR A 141 -5.48 1.41 12.15
N ARG A 142 -5.86 2.69 12.28
CA ARG A 142 -5.07 3.80 11.73
C ARG A 142 -3.69 3.84 12.37
N GLY A 143 -2.68 4.32 11.64
CA GLY A 143 -1.33 4.47 12.14
C GLY A 143 -0.47 3.21 11.97
N CYS A 144 0.19 2.79 13.04
CA CYS A 144 1.31 1.84 12.98
C CYS A 144 0.94 0.41 13.43
N HIS A 145 1.85 -0.54 13.19
CA HIS A 145 1.83 -1.91 13.73
C HIS A 145 0.60 -2.76 13.38
N THR A 146 -0.09 -2.47 12.28
CA THR A 146 -1.38 -3.11 11.96
C THR A 146 -1.27 -4.64 11.85
N ASN A 147 -0.21 -5.14 11.21
CA ASN A 147 0.02 -6.57 11.04
C ASN A 147 0.14 -7.32 12.38
N PHE A 148 0.72 -6.67 13.40
CA PHE A 148 0.81 -7.15 14.78
C PHE A 148 -0.53 -6.99 15.51
N LEU A 149 -1.09 -5.78 15.54
CA LEU A 149 -2.26 -5.41 16.35
C LEU A 149 -3.51 -6.19 15.97
N GLN A 150 -3.73 -6.42 14.67
CA GLN A 150 -4.87 -7.20 14.19
C GLN A 150 -4.80 -8.65 14.70
N ILE A 151 -3.61 -9.23 14.74
CA ILE A 151 -3.40 -10.57 15.30
C ILE A 151 -3.54 -10.56 16.82
N TYR A 152 -2.87 -9.61 17.47
CA TYR A 152 -2.83 -9.48 18.92
C TYR A 152 -4.25 -9.35 19.51
N ASN A 153 -5.10 -8.53 18.88
CA ASN A 153 -6.51 -8.33 19.26
C ASN A 153 -7.42 -9.48 18.82
N GLY A 154 -6.91 -10.49 18.11
CA GLY A 154 -7.69 -11.65 17.70
C GLY A 154 -8.68 -11.41 16.55
N GLU A 155 -8.38 -10.46 15.66
CA GLU A 155 -9.22 -10.19 14.49
C GLU A 155 -9.34 -11.43 13.60
N LYS A 156 -10.55 -11.67 13.11
CA LYS A 156 -10.82 -12.76 12.15
C LYS A 156 -10.43 -12.36 10.73
N TYR A 157 -10.45 -11.06 10.45
CA TYR A 157 -10.19 -10.50 9.13
C TYR A 157 -9.16 -9.38 9.21
N SER A 158 -8.26 -9.39 8.25
CA SER A 158 -7.38 -8.26 7.92
C SER A 158 -7.79 -7.71 6.56
N GLY A 159 -7.13 -6.67 6.09
CA GLY A 159 -7.41 -6.09 4.79
C GLY A 159 -6.58 -4.86 4.48
N VAL A 160 -6.74 -4.39 3.26
CA VAL A 160 -6.10 -3.18 2.75
C VAL A 160 -7.19 -2.20 2.35
N THR A 161 -6.95 -0.92 2.62
CA THR A 161 -7.80 0.19 2.22
C THR A 161 -7.03 1.11 1.29
N ILE A 162 -7.60 1.43 0.13
CA ILE A 162 -7.17 2.58 -0.68
C ILE A 162 -7.96 3.78 -0.20
N HIS A 163 -7.28 4.85 0.16
CA HIS A 163 -7.93 6.10 0.55
C HIS A 163 -7.16 7.33 0.02
N LYS A 164 -7.83 8.48 0.02
CA LYS A 164 -7.22 9.78 -0.22
C LYS A 164 -6.28 10.15 0.92
N ILE A 165 -5.17 10.79 0.60
CA ILE A 165 -4.32 11.40 1.63
C ILE A 165 -4.87 12.80 1.93
N ASP A 166 -5.16 13.05 3.20
CA ASP A 166 -5.51 14.36 3.77
C ASP A 166 -4.43 14.77 4.79
N SER A 167 -4.70 15.80 5.61
CA SER A 167 -3.74 16.27 6.61
C SER A 167 -3.62 15.37 7.85
N GLY A 168 -4.50 14.38 8.00
CA GLY A 168 -4.48 13.45 9.14
C GLY A 168 -3.72 12.16 8.84
N ILE A 169 -3.67 11.27 9.83
CA ILE A 169 -3.05 9.94 9.69
C ILE A 169 -4.14 8.93 9.37
N ASP A 170 -4.15 8.47 8.12
CA ASP A 170 -5.08 7.48 7.58
C ASP A 170 -6.57 7.87 7.74
N THR A 171 -6.89 9.17 7.67
CA THR A 171 -8.24 9.71 7.89
C THR A 171 -9.03 10.02 6.62
N GLY A 172 -8.34 10.21 5.50
CA GLY A 172 -8.99 10.63 4.25
C GLY A 172 -9.98 9.61 3.69
N ASP A 173 -10.81 10.07 2.76
CA ASP A 173 -11.94 9.31 2.22
C ASP A 173 -11.51 8.01 1.53
N ILE A 174 -12.28 6.95 1.75
CA ILE A 174 -12.04 5.60 1.25
C ILE A 174 -12.46 5.51 -0.22
N ILE A 175 -11.62 4.86 -1.03
CA ILE A 175 -11.86 4.55 -2.45
C ILE A 175 -12.30 3.10 -2.63
N ASP A 176 -11.54 2.16 -2.06
CA ASP A 176 -11.81 0.72 -2.14
C ASP A 176 -11.24 0.03 -0.90
N GLN A 177 -11.85 -1.08 -0.49
CA GLN A 177 -11.39 -1.91 0.62
C GLN A 177 -11.50 -3.37 0.23
N LYS A 178 -10.47 -4.15 0.58
CA LYS A 178 -10.53 -5.61 0.42
C LYS A 178 -10.08 -6.28 1.69
N LYS A 179 -10.86 -7.26 2.14
CA LYS A 179 -10.54 -8.08 3.32
C LYS A 179 -10.04 -9.47 2.93
N PHE A 180 -9.28 -10.09 3.82
CA PHE A 180 -8.95 -11.51 3.78
C PHE A 180 -9.04 -12.12 5.18
N LYS A 181 -9.27 -13.43 5.26
CA LYS A 181 -9.35 -14.15 6.53
C LYS A 181 -7.95 -14.34 7.11
N ILE A 182 -7.76 -13.97 8.37
CA ILE A 182 -6.58 -14.34 9.15
C ILE A 182 -6.79 -15.79 9.56
N LYS A 183 -5.91 -16.70 9.12
CA LYS A 183 -5.95 -18.10 9.55
C LYS A 183 -5.58 -18.16 11.03
N ILE A 184 -6.12 -19.15 11.73
CA ILE A 184 -5.95 -19.30 13.18
C ILE A 184 -4.47 -19.24 13.59
N ASN A 185 -3.59 -19.87 12.82
CA ASN A 185 -2.15 -19.94 13.11
C ASN A 185 -1.30 -18.97 12.28
N ASP A 186 -1.90 -17.95 11.65
CA ASP A 186 -1.09 -16.93 10.95
C ASP A 186 -0.23 -16.15 11.96
N THR A 187 1.03 -15.87 11.62
CA THR A 187 1.93 -14.99 12.38
C THR A 187 1.85 -13.54 11.88
N ALA A 188 2.44 -12.60 12.61
CA ALA A 188 2.50 -11.20 12.18
C ALA A 188 3.27 -11.02 10.87
N GLN A 189 4.31 -11.83 10.62
CA GLN A 189 4.97 -11.85 9.32
C GLN A 189 4.04 -12.36 8.21
N GLU A 190 3.34 -13.47 8.41
CA GLU A 190 2.43 -14.03 7.41
C GLU A 190 1.27 -13.07 7.10
N ASN A 191 0.71 -12.40 8.10
CA ASN A 191 -0.30 -11.36 7.90
C ASN A 191 0.27 -10.17 7.11
N TYR A 192 1.49 -9.73 7.43
CA TYR A 192 2.18 -8.66 6.70
C TYR A 192 2.40 -9.02 5.21
N LEU A 193 2.85 -10.24 4.92
CA LEU A 193 3.02 -10.71 3.54
C LEU A 193 1.69 -10.73 2.77
N LYS A 194 0.59 -11.16 3.42
CA LYS A 194 -0.75 -11.13 2.81
C LYS A 194 -1.25 -9.71 2.56
N LEU A 195 -1.00 -8.78 3.48
CA LEU A 195 -1.31 -7.36 3.33
C LEU A 195 -0.58 -6.75 2.12
N MET A 196 0.73 -6.95 2.01
CA MET A 196 1.51 -6.47 0.85
C MET A 196 1.00 -7.03 -0.47
N ASN A 197 0.73 -8.35 -0.53
CA ASN A 197 0.21 -8.98 -1.73
C ASN A 197 -1.17 -8.42 -2.10
N LEU A 198 -2.05 -8.24 -1.12
CA LEU A 198 -3.37 -7.67 -1.34
C LEU A 198 -3.31 -6.22 -1.82
N ALA A 199 -2.39 -5.41 -1.29
CA ALA A 199 -2.20 -4.04 -1.73
C ALA A 199 -1.87 -3.96 -3.22
N ILE A 200 -1.08 -4.90 -3.74
CA ILE A 200 -0.75 -4.96 -5.18
C ILE A 200 -1.91 -5.45 -6.03
N VAL A 201 -2.68 -6.42 -5.54
CA VAL A 201 -3.92 -6.81 -6.20
C VAL A 201 -4.86 -5.60 -6.30
N MET A 202 -5.00 -4.84 -5.22
CA MET A 202 -5.83 -3.64 -5.18
C MET A 202 -5.29 -2.51 -6.06
N PHE A 203 -3.97 -2.31 -6.11
CA PHE A 203 -3.33 -1.32 -6.98
C PHE A 203 -3.64 -1.61 -8.45
N LYS A 204 -3.39 -2.84 -8.90
CA LYS A 204 -3.67 -3.28 -10.28
C LYS A 204 -5.15 -3.14 -10.64
N LYS A 205 -6.04 -3.54 -9.73
CA LYS A 205 -7.50 -3.45 -9.92
C LYS A 205 -7.98 -2.00 -10.09
N ASN A 206 -7.46 -1.07 -9.28
CA ASN A 206 -8.01 0.27 -9.18
C ASN A 206 -7.26 1.32 -10.01
N LEU A 207 -6.05 1.04 -10.48
CA LEU A 207 -5.22 2.03 -11.18
C LEU A 207 -5.96 2.72 -12.33
N HIS A 208 -6.58 1.96 -13.23
CA HIS A 208 -7.28 2.54 -14.39
C HIS A 208 -8.41 3.48 -13.96
N ASN A 209 -9.23 3.07 -12.99
CA ASN A 209 -10.33 3.91 -12.50
C ASN A 209 -9.81 5.15 -11.78
N ILE A 210 -8.72 5.03 -11.01
CA ILE A 210 -8.10 6.17 -10.32
C ILE A 210 -7.58 7.19 -11.35
N LEU A 211 -6.81 6.75 -12.35
CA LEU A 211 -6.25 7.63 -13.37
C LEU A 211 -7.34 8.36 -14.17
N ASN A 212 -8.49 7.73 -14.39
CA ASN A 212 -9.63 8.33 -15.10
C ASN A 212 -10.61 9.07 -14.19
N SER A 213 -10.32 9.21 -12.88
CA SER A 213 -11.26 9.79 -11.91
C SER A 213 -12.64 9.08 -11.86
N LYS A 214 -12.69 7.80 -12.19
CA LYS A 214 -13.88 6.93 -12.19
C LYS A 214 -13.98 6.10 -10.90
N TYR A 215 -13.82 6.73 -9.75
CA TYR A 215 -13.92 6.08 -8.44
C TYR A 215 -14.88 6.85 -7.53
N LYS A 216 -15.47 6.15 -6.56
CA LYS A 216 -16.35 6.75 -5.55
C LYS A 216 -15.56 6.98 -4.27
N LEU A 217 -15.91 8.05 -3.55
CA LEU A 217 -15.36 8.35 -2.24
C LEU A 217 -16.39 8.05 -1.17
N LYS A 218 -15.93 7.43 -0.08
CA LYS A 218 -16.72 7.21 1.13
C LYS A 218 -16.00 7.85 2.31
N LYS A 219 -16.63 8.85 2.92
CA LYS A 219 -16.12 9.50 4.13
C LYS A 219 -16.01 8.50 5.28
N GLN A 220 -14.90 8.56 6.01
CA GLN A 220 -14.69 7.72 7.18
C GLN A 220 -15.47 8.23 8.39
N VAL A 221 -16.06 7.32 9.17
CA VAL A 221 -16.63 7.63 10.50
C VAL A 221 -15.55 7.33 11.55
N LEU A 222 -14.67 8.30 11.81
CA LEU A 222 -13.43 8.07 12.56
C LEU A 222 -13.64 7.51 13.98
N ASN A 223 -14.74 7.89 14.65
CA ASN A 223 -15.08 7.42 16.01
C ASN A 223 -15.46 5.94 16.07
N SER A 224 -15.78 5.31 14.93
CA SER A 224 -16.03 3.86 14.85
C SER A 224 -14.73 3.03 14.71
N GLY A 225 -13.58 3.72 14.61
CA GLY A 225 -12.27 3.13 14.40
C GLY A 225 -11.36 3.21 15.62
N CYS A 226 -10.08 2.92 15.39
CA CYS A 226 -9.03 3.05 16.39
C CYS A 226 -7.74 3.52 15.73
N TYR A 227 -6.86 4.14 16.51
CA TYR A 227 -5.58 4.67 16.07
C TYR A 227 -4.49 4.19 17.01
N TYR A 228 -3.35 3.80 16.44
CA TYR A 228 -2.16 3.41 17.20
C TYR A 228 -0.94 4.16 16.67
N SER A 229 -0.31 4.92 17.55
CA SER A 229 0.97 5.60 17.27
C SER A 229 2.12 4.58 17.18
N ARG A 230 3.30 5.05 16.76
CA ARG A 230 4.50 4.21 16.73
C ARG A 230 4.89 3.66 18.11
N ASP A 231 4.61 4.40 19.18
CA ASP A 231 4.97 4.01 20.54
C ASP A 231 3.91 3.16 21.24
N SER A 232 2.79 2.87 20.56
CA SER A 232 1.70 2.05 21.11
C SER A 232 2.09 0.59 21.33
N VAL A 233 3.21 0.12 20.76
CA VAL A 233 3.71 -1.26 20.92
C VAL A 233 5.19 -1.23 21.30
N ASN A 234 5.51 -1.80 22.47
CA ASN A 234 6.88 -2.00 22.91
C ASN A 234 7.26 -3.49 22.80
N TYR A 235 7.76 -3.90 21.63
CA TYR A 235 8.11 -5.29 21.37
C TYR A 235 9.09 -5.85 22.39
N LYS A 236 10.15 -5.10 22.76
CA LYS A 236 11.18 -5.55 23.71
C LYS A 236 10.58 -5.98 25.06
N LYS A 237 9.61 -5.24 25.58
CA LYS A 237 8.91 -5.58 26.84
C LYS A 237 7.96 -6.77 26.71
N MET A 238 7.55 -7.14 25.49
CA MET A 238 6.55 -8.17 25.23
C MET A 238 7.15 -9.54 24.86
N LEU A 239 8.44 -9.61 24.51
CA LEU A 239 9.06 -10.84 23.97
C LEU A 239 9.07 -12.01 24.95
N LYS A 240 9.15 -11.76 26.26
CA LYS A 240 9.17 -12.82 27.28
C LYS A 240 7.74 -13.15 27.71
N ILE A 241 7.34 -14.41 27.56
CA ILE A 241 6.00 -14.89 27.87
C ILE A 241 6.09 -16.13 28.75
N THR A 242 5.36 -16.14 29.86
CA THR A 242 5.13 -17.35 30.67
C THR A 242 3.80 -17.98 30.25
N LEU A 243 3.85 -19.21 29.72
CA LEU A 243 2.67 -19.99 29.33
C LEU A 243 2.36 -21.00 30.43
N LYS A 244 1.33 -20.71 31.24
CA LYS A 244 0.80 -21.61 32.28
C LYS A 244 -0.45 -22.36 31.84
N LYS A 245 -1.31 -21.73 31.02
CA LYS A 245 -2.57 -22.30 30.52
C LYS A 245 -2.79 -21.90 29.06
N SER A 246 -3.22 -22.87 28.25
CA SER A 246 -3.56 -22.63 26.85
C SER A 246 -4.86 -21.84 26.70
N SER A 247 -4.84 -20.80 25.86
CA SER A 247 -6.02 -20.03 25.46
C SER A 247 -5.77 -19.35 24.12
N ILE A 248 -6.85 -19.04 23.39
CA ILE A 248 -6.74 -18.29 22.14
C ILE A 248 -6.08 -16.92 22.32
N LYS A 249 -6.31 -16.26 23.46
CA LYS A 249 -5.71 -14.96 23.79
C LYS A 249 -4.19 -15.05 23.92
N ILE A 250 -3.68 -16.07 24.61
CA ILE A 250 -2.23 -16.28 24.75
C ILE A 250 -1.61 -16.71 23.41
N HIS A 251 -2.30 -17.56 22.66
CA HIS A 251 -1.88 -17.91 21.29
C HIS A 251 -1.73 -16.67 20.39
N ASN A 252 -2.72 -15.76 20.40
CA ASN A 252 -2.68 -14.51 19.66
C ASN A 252 -1.51 -13.62 20.10
N LYS A 253 -1.27 -13.49 21.42
CA LYS A 253 -0.11 -12.77 21.96
C LYS A 253 1.20 -13.36 21.43
N ILE A 254 1.38 -14.68 21.48
CA ILE A 254 2.60 -15.33 20.98
C ILE A 254 2.74 -15.10 19.47
N ARG A 255 1.75 -15.48 18.66
CA ARG A 255 1.85 -15.43 17.19
C ARG A 255 1.94 -14.01 16.62
N SER A 256 1.42 -13.01 17.33
CA SER A 256 1.59 -11.59 16.97
C SER A 256 3.05 -11.15 17.03
N LEU A 257 3.86 -11.72 17.92
CA LEU A 257 5.26 -11.33 18.07
C LEU A 257 6.18 -12.07 17.10
N ILE A 258 5.69 -13.10 16.40
CA ILE A 258 6.50 -13.90 15.49
C ILE A 258 6.71 -13.14 14.19
N PHE A 259 7.91 -12.60 14.03
CA PHE A 259 8.38 -11.96 12.81
C PHE A 259 9.91 -12.12 12.70
N PRO A 260 10.43 -13.26 12.20
CA PRO A 260 11.85 -13.62 12.22
C PRO A 260 12.84 -12.54 11.76
N ALA A 261 12.47 -11.74 10.75
CA ALA A 261 13.32 -10.64 10.28
C ALA A 261 13.54 -9.51 11.29
N TYR A 262 12.74 -9.47 12.36
CA TYR A 262 12.83 -8.47 13.43
C TYR A 262 13.00 -9.11 14.81
N GLN A 263 12.16 -10.08 15.15
CA GLN A 263 12.18 -10.75 16.44
C GLN A 263 11.46 -12.11 16.45
N LEU A 264 11.74 -12.90 17.50
CA LEU A 264 10.93 -14.03 17.93
C LEU A 264 10.61 -13.91 19.44
N PRO A 265 9.40 -14.31 19.89
CA PRO A 265 9.09 -14.35 21.31
C PRO A 265 9.79 -15.53 22.00
N LYS A 266 10.15 -15.35 23.27
CA LYS A 266 10.60 -16.41 24.17
C LYS A 266 9.46 -16.85 25.09
N VAL A 267 8.98 -18.08 24.94
CA VAL A 267 7.90 -18.65 25.75
C VAL A 267 8.48 -19.70 26.70
N ASN A 268 8.37 -19.49 28.01
CA ASN A 268 9.00 -20.33 29.03
C ASN A 268 10.51 -20.56 28.78
N GLY A 269 11.21 -19.52 28.31
CA GLY A 269 12.64 -19.56 27.99
C GLY A 269 12.97 -20.00 26.56
N MET A 270 12.04 -20.65 25.85
CA MET A 270 12.26 -21.18 24.49
C MET A 270 11.92 -20.15 23.42
N GLU A 271 12.76 -20.01 22.40
CA GLU A 271 12.47 -19.16 21.24
C GLU A 271 11.49 -19.83 20.29
N VAL A 272 10.36 -19.17 20.02
CA VAL A 272 9.23 -19.76 19.29
C VAL A 272 9.11 -19.17 17.89
N GLN A 273 9.16 -20.03 16.87
CA GLN A 273 8.95 -19.70 15.46
C GLN A 273 7.52 -19.91 14.97
N LYS A 274 6.76 -20.77 15.65
CA LYS A 274 5.34 -20.94 15.36
C LYS A 274 4.58 -21.27 16.63
N SER A 275 3.41 -20.65 16.77
CA SER A 275 2.38 -21.10 17.70
C SER A 275 1.24 -21.69 16.89
N VAL A 276 0.79 -22.88 17.24
CA VAL A 276 -0.34 -23.58 16.61
C VAL A 276 -1.41 -23.80 17.66
N TYR A 277 -2.62 -23.29 17.42
CA TYR A 277 -3.79 -23.51 18.27
C TYR A 277 -4.70 -24.57 17.64
N LYS A 278 -4.89 -25.68 18.35
CA LYS A 278 -5.77 -26.79 17.93
C LYS A 278 -6.36 -27.46 19.15
N ASN A 279 -7.66 -27.77 19.12
CA ASN A 279 -8.38 -28.46 20.20
C ASN A 279 -8.14 -27.83 21.58
N ASN A 280 -8.20 -26.49 21.65
CA ASN A 280 -7.95 -25.68 22.85
C ASN A 280 -6.55 -25.82 23.48
N LYS A 281 -5.57 -26.32 22.73
CA LYS A 281 -4.17 -26.46 23.15
C LYS A 281 -3.23 -25.64 22.28
N ILE A 282 -2.10 -25.23 22.85
CA ILE A 282 -1.04 -24.49 22.15
C ILE A 282 0.14 -25.44 21.92
N TYR A 283 0.53 -25.57 20.66
CA TYR A 283 1.73 -26.29 20.26
C TYR A 283 2.76 -25.26 19.80
N LEU A 284 3.95 -25.31 20.39
CA LEU A 284 5.04 -24.39 20.07
C LEU A 284 6.09 -25.12 19.23
N ILE A 285 6.57 -24.44 18.18
CA ILE A 285 7.62 -24.94 17.28
C ILE A 285 8.84 -24.03 17.42
N GLU A 286 9.99 -24.63 17.68
CA GLU A 286 11.29 -23.96 17.83
C GLU A 286 12.08 -23.88 16.51
N ASN A 287 13.16 -23.08 16.53
CA ASN A 287 14.13 -22.91 15.44
C ASN A 287 14.80 -24.22 14.96
N ASN A 288 14.79 -25.28 15.79
CA ASN A 288 15.37 -26.59 15.47
C ASN A 288 14.33 -27.68 15.11
N ASN A 289 13.13 -27.31 14.65
CA ASN A 289 12.03 -28.23 14.30
C ASN A 289 11.51 -29.16 15.44
N LYS A 290 11.96 -28.96 16.69
CA LYS A 290 11.39 -29.65 17.85
C LYS A 290 10.00 -29.08 18.18
N LYS A 291 9.04 -29.97 18.48
CA LYS A 291 7.65 -29.63 18.81
C LYS A 291 7.38 -29.93 20.28
N TYR A 292 6.84 -28.95 21.00
CA TYR A 292 6.42 -29.11 22.41
C TYR A 292 4.91 -28.85 22.55
N LYS A 293 4.28 -29.60 23.46
CA LYS A 293 2.83 -29.59 23.70
C LYS A 293 2.56 -29.00 25.08
N TYR A 294 1.73 -27.95 25.14
CA TYR A 294 1.31 -27.26 26.36
C TYR A 294 -0.21 -27.16 26.49
#